data_AF-A0AAX0QU87-F1
#
_entry.id   AF-A0AAX0QU87-F1
#
_cell.length_a   1.000
_cell.length_b   1.000
_cell.length_c   1.000
_cell.angle_alpha   90.00
_cell.angle_beta   90.00
_cell.angle_gamma   90.00
#
_symmetry.space_group_name_H-M   'P 1'
#
loop_
_entity.id
_entity.type
_entity.pdbx_description
1 polymer ?
#
loop_
_entity_poly.entity_id
_entity_poly.type
_entity_poly.pdbx_seq_one_letter_code
_entity_poly.pdbx_strand_id
1 'polypeptide(L)' 'MAKLTNTVSFKNAVIDLENDTITEVTKDTESTFKLSEIIARFEDKYVSFSIKEDTEVHGNE' A
#
# COMPACT_ATOMS: atom_id res chain seq x y z
N MET A 1 -13.34 -12.32 -20.86
CA MET A 1 -12.70 -13.61 -20.52
C MET A 1 -12.79 -13.81 -19.03
N ALA A 2 -12.94 -15.06 -18.57
CA ALA A 2 -12.79 -15.36 -17.15
C ALA A 2 -11.35 -15.06 -16.71
N LYS A 3 -11.19 -14.45 -15.53
CA LYS A 3 -9.89 -14.10 -14.92
C LYS A 3 -9.96 -14.31 -13.42
N LEU A 4 -8.90 -14.85 -12.83
CA LEU A 4 -8.66 -14.81 -11.39
C LEU A 4 -7.79 -13.59 -11.05
N THR A 5 -8.18 -12.82 -10.04
CA THR A 5 -7.47 -11.59 -9.63
C THR A 5 -7.04 -11.71 -8.18
N ASN A 6 -5.76 -11.44 -7.90
CA ASN A 6 -5.21 -11.26 -6.56
C ASN A 6 -4.77 -9.80 -6.42
N THR A 7 -5.34 -9.08 -5.45
CA THR A 7 -5.07 -7.66 -5.21
C THR A 7 -4.87 -7.44 -3.72
N VAL A 8 -3.84 -6.67 -3.36
CA VAL A 8 -3.64 -6.12 -2.02
C VAL A 8 -3.70 -4.61 -2.12
N SER A 9 -4.44 -3.96 -1.23
CA SER A 9 -4.60 -2.50 -1.21
C SER A 9 -4.66 -2.03 0.22
N PHE A 10 -3.93 -0.95 0.50
CA PHE A 10 -3.95 -0.26 1.79
C PHE A 10 -4.49 1.16 1.59
N LYS A 11 -5.23 1.67 2.56
CA LYS A 11 -5.79 3.02 2.55
C LYS A 11 -5.15 3.87 3.65
N ASN A 12 -4.73 5.10 3.32
CA ASN A 12 -4.04 5.97 4.27
C ASN A 12 -2.82 5.27 4.90
N ALA A 13 -2.04 4.60 4.06
CA ALA A 13 -0.90 3.83 4.52
C ALA A 13 0.39 4.61 4.38
N VAL A 14 1.29 4.41 5.35
CA VAL A 14 2.64 4.97 5.34
C VAL A 14 3.62 3.84 5.09
N ILE A 15 4.51 4.04 4.13
CA ILE A 15 5.61 3.12 3.83
C ILE A 15 6.86 3.59 4.58
N ASP A 16 7.48 2.68 5.32
CA ASP A 16 8.77 2.88 5.96
C ASP A 16 9.75 1.82 5.45
N LEU A 17 10.66 2.25 4.57
CA LEU A 17 11.65 1.37 3.94
C LEU A 17 12.79 0.99 4.90
N GLU A 18 13.09 1.82 5.90
CA GLU A 18 14.14 1.54 6.87
C GLU A 18 13.71 0.39 7.79
N ASN A 19 12.45 0.40 8.22
CA ASN A 19 11.87 -0.64 9.08
C ASN A 19 11.22 -1.80 8.28
N ASP A 20 11.16 -1.69 6.95
CA ASP A 20 10.50 -2.64 6.04
C ASP A 20 9.03 -2.88 6.44
N THR A 21 8.29 -1.79 6.62
CA THR A 21 6.89 -1.84 7.03
C THR A 21 5.99 -1.00 6.12
N ILE A 22 4.73 -1.42 6.07
CA ILE A 22 3.62 -0.60 5.61
C ILE A 22 2.56 -0.58 6.71
N THR A 23 2.20 0.61 7.15
CA THR A 23 1.24 0.80 8.25
C THR A 23 -0.02 1.45 7.72
N GLU A 24 -1.15 0.77 7.83
CA GLU A 24 -2.47 1.31 7.51
C GLU A 24 -3.06 2.01 8.74
N VAL A 25 -3.41 3.30 8.59
CA VAL A 25 -4.01 4.09 9.67
C VAL A 25 -5.46 4.42 9.32
N THR A 26 -6.39 3.84 10.06
CA THR A 26 -7.82 4.15 9.99
C THR A 26 -8.27 4.92 11.23
N LYS A 27 -9.52 5.37 11.27
CA LYS A 27 -10.06 6.06 12.46
C LYS A 27 -10.12 5.16 13.70
N ASP A 28 -10.26 3.86 13.49
CA ASP A 28 -10.55 2.89 14.55
C ASP A 28 -9.35 2.00 14.88
N THR A 29 -8.40 1.85 13.95
CA THR A 29 -7.30 0.87 14.08
C THR A 29 -6.07 1.28 13.28
N GLU A 30 -4.91 0.97 13.84
CA GLU A 30 -3.61 0.99 13.18
C GLU A 30 -3.16 -0.45 12.95
N SER A 31 -2.74 -0.78 11.73
CA SER A 31 -2.28 -2.13 11.37
C SER A 31 -0.99 -2.07 10.59
N THR A 32 0.05 -2.69 11.13
CA THR A 32 1.40 -2.71 10.54
C THR A 32 1.71 -4.07 9.94
N PHE A 33 2.19 -4.09 8.71
CA PHE A 33 2.57 -5.28 7.96
C PHE A 33 4.02 -5.16 7.49
N LYS A 34 4.69 -6.29 7.28
CA LYS A 34 6.00 -6.33 6.61
C LYS A 34 5.84 -6.06 5.12
N LEU A 35 6.50 -5.02 4.62
CA LEU A 35 6.39 -4.62 3.21
C LEU A 35 6.93 -5.71 2.30
N SER A 36 8.12 -6.23 2.59
CA SER A 36 8.76 -7.33 1.86
C SER A 36 7.86 -8.55 1.72
N GLU A 37 7.17 -8.96 2.79
CA GLU A 37 6.25 -10.11 2.76
C GLU A 37 5.04 -9.88 1.84
N ILE A 38 4.52 -8.65 1.80
CA ILE A 38 3.41 -8.30 0.91
C ILE A 38 3.87 -8.35 -0.56
N ILE A 39 5.04 -7.80 -0.86
CA ILE A 39 5.61 -7.80 -2.21
C ILE A 39 6.00 -9.22 -2.65
N ALA A 40 6.55 -10.05 -1.75
CA ALA A 40 6.92 -11.43 -2.03
C ALA A 40 5.75 -12.29 -2.53
N ARG A 41 4.51 -11.98 -2.16
CA ARG A 41 3.31 -12.67 -2.69
C ARG A 41 3.17 -12.54 -4.22
N PHE A 42 3.84 -11.56 -4.80
CA PHE A 42 3.80 -11.22 -6.21
C PHE A 42 5.10 -11.51 -6.95
N GLU A 43 6.11 -12.08 -6.28
CA GLU A 43 7.36 -12.51 -6.90
C GLU A 43 7.10 -13.47 -8.08
N ASP A 44 7.90 -13.32 -9.15
CA ASP A 44 7.81 -14.07 -10.41
C ASP A 44 6.46 -14.01 -11.15
N LYS A 45 5.65 -12.97 -10.90
CA LYS A 45 4.36 -12.76 -11.57
C LYS A 45 4.33 -11.45 -12.35
N TYR A 46 3.61 -11.45 -13.47
CA TYR A 46 3.26 -10.21 -14.16
C TYR A 46 2.22 -9.45 -13.34
N VAL A 47 2.57 -8.25 -12.87
CA VAL A 47 1.73 -7.42 -12.02
C VAL A 47 1.46 -6.05 -12.62
N SER A 48 0.34 -5.47 -12.21
CA SER A 48 0.10 -4.03 -12.30
C SER A 48 0.38 -3.43 -10.93
N PHE A 49 1.26 -2.44 -10.87
CA PHE A 49 1.68 -1.79 -9.63
C PHE A 49 1.27 -0.32 -9.64
N SER A 50 0.83 0.21 -8.50
CA SER A 50 0.37 1.60 -8.36
C SER A 50 0.78 2.15 -7.00
N ILE A 51 1.54 3.25 -6.99
CA ILE A 51 1.78 4.10 -5.82
C ILE A 51 1.11 5.43 -6.11
N LYS A 52 0.28 5.90 -5.18
CA LYS A 52 -0.40 7.19 -5.28
C LYS A 52 -0.29 7.91 -3.95
N GLU A 53 0.13 9.16 -4.00
CA GLU A 53 0.08 10.09 -2.88
C GLU A 53 -0.88 11.21 -3.26
N ASP A 54 -1.87 11.46 -2.39
CA ASP A 54 -2.78 12.60 -2.52
C ASP A 54 -2.41 13.59 -1.41
N THR A 55 -1.74 14.68 -1.77
CA THR A 55 -1.44 15.78 -0.85
C THR A 55 -2.45 16.90 -1.04
N GLU A 56 -3.07 17.38 0.04
CA GLU A 56 -3.92 18.56 -0.04
C GLU A 56 -3.07 19.81 -0.35
N VAL A 57 -3.50 20.59 -1.33
CA VAL A 57 -2.94 21.92 -1.58
C VAL A 57 -3.74 22.91 -0.75
N HIS A 58 -3.17 23.39 0.36
CA HIS A 58 -3.77 24.49 1.10
C HIS A 58 -3.54 25.80 0.34
N GLY A 59 -4.62 26.53 0.05
CA GLY A 59 -4.53 27.87 -0.52
C GLY A 59 -3.89 28.80 0.51
N ASN A 60 -2.96 29.64 0.05
CA ASN A 60 -2.44 30.73 0.88
C ASN A 60 -3.60 31.72 1.14
N GLU A 61 -4.13 31.76 2.37
CA GLU A 61 -4.83 32.95 2.88
C GLU A 61 -3.81 34.02 3.28
#